data_AF-A0A8X6R1D6-F1
#
_entry.id   AF-A0A8X6R1D6-F1
#
_cell.length_a   1.000
_cell.length_b   1.000
_cell.length_c   1.000
_cell.angle_alpha   90.00
_cell.angle_beta   90.00
_cell.angle_gamma   90.00
#
_symmetry.space_group_name_H-M   'P 1'
#
loop_
_entity.id
_entity.type
_entity.pdbx_description
1 polymer ?
#
loop_
_entity_poly.entity_id
_entity_poly.type
_entity_poly.pdbx_seq_one_letter_code
_entity_poly.pdbx_strand_id
1 'polypeptide(L)'
;MRILIAAILSFQLCVVLGIVICPDRTGYCPDGSTCCMGVKAFECCHHIDAVCCSDKKHCCPANTTCIVEIGMCRDNDDAVVPFAFRRKTQSFQLKTQ
;
A
#
# COMPACT_ATOMS: atom_id res chain seq x y z
N MET A 1 -38.59 -3.46 -12.61
CA MET A 1 -38.18 -3.96 -11.28
C MET A 1 -36.87 -4.75 -11.29
N ARG A 2 -36.61 -5.64 -12.26
CA ARG A 2 -35.33 -6.39 -12.37
C ARG A 2 -34.08 -5.53 -12.67
N ILE A 3 -34.24 -4.42 -13.39
CA ILE A 3 -33.14 -3.50 -13.75
C ILE A 3 -32.59 -2.75 -12.52
N LEU A 4 -33.45 -2.44 -11.54
CA LEU A 4 -33.04 -1.78 -10.29
C LEU A 4 -32.18 -2.71 -9.42
N ILE A 5 -32.53 -4.00 -9.37
CA ILE A 5 -31.76 -5.01 -8.62
C ILE A 5 -30.36 -5.18 -9.24
N ALA A 6 -30.24 -5.21 -10.57
CA ALA A 6 -28.96 -5.28 -11.25
C ALA A 6 -28.09 -4.05 -10.99
N ALA A 7 -28.65 -2.82 -11.08
CA ALA A 7 -27.91 -1.59 -10.78
C ALA A 7 -27.44 -1.51 -9.32
N ILE A 8 -28.28 -1.95 -8.37
CA ILE A 8 -27.95 -1.97 -6.94
C ILE A 8 -26.90 -3.05 -6.62
N LEU A 9 -26.98 -4.24 -7.22
CA LEU A 9 -25.97 -5.30 -7.09
C LEU A 9 -24.62 -4.88 -7.69
N SER A 10 -24.61 -4.20 -8.83
CA SER A 10 -23.41 -3.64 -9.45
C SER A 10 -22.78 -2.53 -8.59
N PHE A 11 -23.61 -1.69 -7.97
CA PHE A 11 -23.15 -0.60 -7.12
C PHE A 11 -22.61 -1.11 -5.77
N GLN A 12 -23.28 -2.08 -5.15
CA GLN A 12 -22.86 -2.71 -3.89
C GLN A 12 -21.59 -3.57 -4.03
N LEU A 13 -21.34 -4.19 -5.19
CA LEU A 13 -20.10 -4.95 -5.43
C LEU A 13 -18.86 -4.06 -5.50
N CYS A 14 -19.01 -2.79 -5.91
CA CYS A 14 -17.89 -1.87 -6.11
C CYS A 14 -17.40 -1.22 -4.79
N VAL A 15 -18.29 -1.06 -3.80
CA VAL A 15 -18.03 -0.26 -2.57
C VAL A 15 -17.29 -1.06 -1.48
N VAL A 16 -17.20 -2.39 -1.59
CA VAL A 16 -16.61 -3.28 -0.56
C VAL A 16 -15.11 -3.56 -0.82
N LEU A 17 -14.47 -2.78 -1.68
CA LEU A 17 -13.04 -2.91 -1.95
C LEU A 17 -12.29 -1.98 -1.03
N GLY A 18 -11.91 -2.50 0.13
CA GLY A 18 -10.99 -1.86 1.04
C GLY A 18 -9.65 -1.52 0.40
N ILE A 19 -9.54 -0.32 -0.17
CA ILE A 19 -8.35 0.14 -0.90
C ILE A 19 -7.98 1.59 -0.55
N VAL A 20 -6.67 1.85 -0.49
CA VAL A 20 -6.08 3.18 -0.29
C VAL A 20 -5.59 3.70 -1.65
N ILE A 21 -6.21 4.76 -2.16
CA ILE A 21 -5.80 5.39 -3.42
C ILE A 21 -4.55 6.25 -3.18
N CYS A 22 -3.49 6.00 -3.94
CA CYS A 22 -2.25 6.77 -3.82
C CYS A 22 -2.42 8.20 -4.40
N PRO A 23 -1.65 9.19 -3.92
CA PRO A 23 -1.87 10.60 -4.24
C PRO A 23 -1.72 10.94 -5.73
N ASP A 24 -1.03 10.11 -6.52
CA ASP A 24 -0.91 10.24 -7.96
C ASP A 24 -2.13 9.72 -8.75
N ARG A 25 -3.08 9.06 -8.08
CA ARG A 25 -4.27 8.42 -8.67
C ARG A 25 -3.98 7.45 -9.82
N THR A 26 -2.75 6.94 -9.92
CA THR A 26 -2.41 5.95 -10.96
C THR A 26 -2.64 4.52 -10.48
N GLY A 27 -2.62 4.32 -9.15
CA GLY A 27 -2.86 3.04 -8.53
C GLY A 27 -3.39 3.16 -7.10
N TYR A 28 -3.63 2.00 -6.53
CA TYR A 28 -4.14 1.83 -5.17
C TYR A 28 -3.39 0.70 -4.46
N CYS A 29 -3.44 0.76 -3.13
CA CYS A 29 -2.96 -0.26 -2.22
C CYS A 29 -4.16 -0.93 -1.53
N PRO A 30 -4.02 -2.18 -1.07
CA PRO A 30 -5.07 -2.79 -0.25
C PRO A 30 -5.19 -2.05 1.09
N ASP A 31 -6.31 -2.25 1.78
CA ASP A 31 -6.53 -1.73 3.13
C ASP A 31 -5.37 -2.05 4.08
N GLY A 32 -5.14 -1.13 5.01
CA GLY A 32 -4.05 -1.23 5.98
C GLY A 32 -2.66 -1.07 5.38
N SER A 33 -2.54 -0.60 4.13
CA SER A 33 -1.26 -0.34 3.48
C SER A 33 -1.00 1.15 3.29
N THR A 34 0.27 1.54 3.35
CA THR A 34 0.72 2.92 3.09
C THR A 34 1.29 3.05 1.68
N CYS A 35 0.87 4.09 0.95
CA CYS A 35 1.44 4.48 -0.33
C CYS A 35 2.80 5.15 -0.13
N CYS A 36 3.85 4.54 -0.64
CA CYS A 36 5.21 5.07 -0.64
C CYS A 36 5.65 5.44 -2.07
N MET A 37 6.32 6.58 -2.22
CA MET A 37 6.91 6.96 -3.50
C MET A 37 8.12 6.08 -3.84
N GLY A 38 8.04 5.34 -4.95
CA GLY A 38 9.15 4.57 -5.49
C GLY A 38 10.02 5.37 -6.45
N VAL A 39 10.86 4.69 -7.25
CA VAL A 39 11.74 5.35 -8.24
C VAL A 39 10.95 5.94 -9.41
N LYS A 40 9.89 5.25 -9.85
CA LYS A 40 9.09 5.61 -11.03
C LYS A 40 7.59 5.70 -10.77
N ALA A 41 7.08 4.94 -9.81
CA ALA A 41 5.67 4.84 -9.48
C ALA A 41 5.53 4.67 -7.96
N PHE A 42 4.31 4.85 -7.45
CA PHE A 42 3.99 4.52 -6.08
C PHE A 42 4.03 3.01 -5.85
N GLU A 43 4.40 2.64 -4.64
CA GLU A 43 4.46 1.26 -4.17
C GLU A 43 3.82 1.17 -2.78
N CYS A 44 3.20 0.04 -2.49
CA CYS A 44 2.49 -0.25 -1.26
C CYS A 44 3.41 -0.89 -0.22
N CYS A 45 3.39 -0.33 0.99
CA CYS A 45 3.87 -1.02 2.18
C CYS A 45 2.70 -1.69 2.89
N HIS A 46 2.85 -2.94 3.35
CA HIS A 46 1.77 -3.69 4.02
C HIS A 46 1.43 -3.18 5.43
N HIS A 47 2.29 -2.34 6.02
CA HIS A 47 2.04 -1.77 7.33
C HIS A 47 1.21 -0.50 7.24
N ILE A 48 0.35 -0.31 8.25
CA ILE A 48 -0.32 0.95 8.48
C ILE A 48 0.70 1.98 8.96
N ASP A 49 0.56 3.23 8.50
CA ASP A 49 1.46 4.34 8.80
C ASP A 49 2.95 3.99 8.65
N ALA A 50 3.26 3.19 7.62
CA ALA A 50 4.61 2.71 7.37
C ALA A 50 5.58 3.85 7.07
N VAL A 51 6.82 3.69 7.53
CA VAL A 51 7.91 4.61 7.20
C VAL A 51 8.54 4.18 5.87
N CYS A 52 8.47 5.07 4.88
CA CYS A 52 9.05 4.85 3.56
C CYS A 52 10.55 5.14 3.59
N CYS A 53 11.39 4.11 3.49
CA CYS A 53 12.85 4.28 3.47
C CYS A 53 13.35 5.02 2.21
N SER A 54 14.52 5.67 2.32
CA SER A 54 15.12 6.47 1.24
C SER A 54 15.62 5.65 0.05
N ASP A 55 15.73 4.32 0.20
CA ASP A 55 16.12 3.39 -0.85
C ASP A 55 15.05 3.19 -1.95
N LYS A 56 13.84 3.73 -1.73
CA LYS A 56 12.68 3.68 -2.62
C LYS A 56 12.20 2.25 -2.94
N LYS A 57 12.61 1.24 -2.16
CA LYS A 57 12.30 -0.17 -2.39
C LYS A 57 11.81 -0.87 -1.12
N HIS A 58 12.23 -0.40 0.05
CA HIS A 58 11.84 -0.98 1.33
C HIS A 58 11.05 -0.01 2.18
N CYS A 59 10.31 -0.56 3.13
CA CYS A 59 9.56 0.19 4.10
C CYS A 59 9.69 -0.48 5.47
N CYS A 60 9.40 0.32 6.49
CA CYS A 60 9.43 -0.07 7.88
C CYS A 60 8.06 0.13 8.53
N PRO A 61 7.74 -0.61 9.61
CA PRO A 61 6.50 -0.41 10.34
C PRO A 61 6.44 0.98 10.98
N ALA A 62 5.25 1.39 11.41
CA ALA A 62 5.04 2.67 12.08
C ALA A 62 5.98 2.84 13.28
N ASN A 63 6.37 4.09 13.56
CA ASN A 63 7.19 4.44 14.72
C ASN A 63 8.59 3.81 14.74
N THR A 64 9.15 3.49 13.57
CA THR A 64 10.51 2.95 13.43
C THR A 64 11.37 3.79 12.48
N THR A 65 12.69 3.62 12.58
CA THR A 65 13.69 4.32 11.77
C THR A 65 14.37 3.33 10.82
N CYS A 66 14.45 3.69 9.54
CA CYS A 66 15.15 2.89 8.55
C CYS A 66 16.68 2.96 8.72
N ILE A 67 17.34 1.82 8.97
CA ILE A 67 18.80 1.70 8.95
C ILE A 67 19.22 1.02 7.64
N VAL A 68 19.37 1.84 6.58
CA VAL A 68 19.59 1.36 5.21
C VAL A 68 20.91 0.60 5.04
N GLU A 69 21.93 0.94 5.82
CA GLU A 69 23.27 0.32 5.78
C GLU A 69 23.25 -1.18 6.07
N ILE A 70 22.36 -1.61 6.97
CA ILE A 70 22.24 -3.00 7.43
C ILE A 70 20.93 -3.66 6.98
N GLY A 71 20.03 -2.92 6.34
CA GLY A 71 18.74 -3.43 5.86
C GLY A 71 17.72 -3.71 6.98
N MET A 72 17.74 -2.92 8.06
CA MET A 72 16.92 -3.17 9.26
C MET A 72 16.20 -1.91 9.76
N CYS A 73 14.99 -2.06 10.27
CA CYS A 73 14.24 -1.02 10.97
C CYS A 73 14.56 -1.11 12.46
N ARG A 74 14.79 0.04 13.10
CA ARG A 74 14.92 0.13 14.55
C ARG A 74 13.73 0.87 15.14
N ASP A 75 13.06 0.28 16.12
CA ASP A 75 11.99 0.95 16.87
C ASP A 75 12.55 1.80 18.02
N ASN A 76 11.65 2.36 18.85
CA ASN A 76 12.04 3.20 19.98
C ASN A 76 12.54 2.39 21.19
N ASP A 77 12.29 1.09 21.24
CA ASP A 77 12.75 0.16 22.28
C ASP A 77 14.08 -0.53 21.87
N ASP A 78 14.77 0.02 20.87
CA ASP A 78 15.98 -0.52 20.24
C ASP A 78 15.82 -1.92 19.64
N ALA A 79 14.58 -2.40 19.45
CA ALA A 79 14.34 -3.64 18.73
C ALA A 79 14.63 -3.44 17.24
N VAL A 80 15.30 -4.43 16.65
CA VAL A 80 15.73 -4.40 15.26
C VAL A 80 14.96 -5.46 14.49
N VAL A 81 14.20 -5.03 13.49
CA VAL A 81 13.41 -5.90 12.62
C VAL A 81 13.84 -5.77 11.16
N PRO A 82 13.77 -6.83 10.34
CA PRO A 82 14.14 -6.74 8.94
C PRO A 82 13.22 -5.81 8.16
N PHE A 83 13.78 -5.17 7.14
CA PHE A 83 13.02 -4.36 6.19
C PHE A 83 11.95 -5.18 5.47
N ALA A 84 10.79 -4.57 5.24
CA ALA A 84 9.77 -5.11 4.37
C ALA A 84 10.00 -4.59 2.94
N PHE A 85 9.89 -5.49 1.96
CA PHE A 85 9.93 -5.11 0.55
C PHE A 85 8.59 -4.46 0.16
N ARG A 86 8.64 -3.35 -0.58
CA ARG A 86 7.44 -2.71 -1.10
C ARG A 86 6.84 -3.53 -2.24
N ARG A 87 5.52 -3.57 -2.33
CA ARG A 87 4.82 -4.17 -3.47
C ARG A 87 4.39 -3.08 -4.42
N LYS A 88 4.36 -3.34 -5.72
CA LYS A 88 3.82 -2.36 -6.68
C LYS A 88 2.36 -2.05 -6.36
N THR A 89 1.95 -0.80 -6.53
CA THR A 89 0.54 -0.43 -6.49
C THR A 89 -0.24 -1.22 -7.54
N GLN A 90 -1.48 -1.56 -7.22
CA GLN A 90 -2.39 -2.12 -8.19
C GLN A 90 -2.88 -0.95 -9.06
N SER A 91 -2.60 -0.99 -10.35
CA SER A 91 -3.05 0.02 -11.30
C SER A 91 -4.55 -0.12 -11.55
N PHE A 92 -5.24 0.99 -11.84
CA PHE A 92 -6.64 1.00 -12.33
C PHE A 92 -6.84 0.31 -13.70
N GLN A 93 -5.76 -0.11 -14.36
CA GLN A 93 -5.85 -1.02 -15.48
C GLN A 93 -6.54 -2.29 -14.98
N LEU A 94 -7.73 -2.56 -15.50
CA LEU A 94 -8.45 -3.80 -15.28
C LEU A 94 -7.42 -4.94 -15.25
N LYS A 95 -7.29 -5.62 -14.10
CA LYS A 95 -6.88 -7.01 -14.15
C LYS A 95 -8.04 -7.71 -14.84
N THR A 96 -7.99 -7.78 -16.16
CA THR A 96 -8.57 -8.87 -16.91
C THR A 96 -7.97 -10.14 -16.31
N GLN A 97 -8.74 -10.76 -15.43
CA GLN A 97 -8.72 -12.20 -15.25
C GLN A 97 -10.05 -12.71 -15.77
#